data_AF-A0A4U6LQP9-F1
#
_entry.id   AF-A0A4U6LQP9-F1
#
_cell.length_a   1.000
_cell.length_b   1.000
_cell.length_c   1.000
_cell.angle_alpha   90.00
_cell.angle_beta   90.00
_cell.angle_gamma   90.00
#
_symmetry.space_group_name_H-M   'P 1'
#
loop_
_entity.id
_entity.type
_entity.pdbx_description
1 polymer ?
#
loop_
_entity_poly.entity_id
_entity_poly.type
_entity_poly.pdbx_seq_one_letter_code
_entity_poly.pdbx_strand_id
1 'polypeptide(L)' 'GLPQYVKDHPIYYAGPAKTPAGYPSGSLGPTTAGRMDSYVDLLQSHGGSMIMLAKGNRSQQVTDACHKHGGF' A
#
# COMPACT_ATOMS: atom_id res chain seq x y z
N GLY A 1 -6.37 13.91 -11.45
CA GLY A 1 -6.89 13.02 -10.39
C GLY A 1 -5.92 11.87 -10.16
N LEU A 2 -6.08 11.10 -9.07
CA LEU A 2 -5.29 9.88 -8.87
C LEU A 2 -5.53 8.85 -9.99
N PRO A 3 -4.52 8.03 -10.34
CA PRO A 3 -4.72 6.93 -11.28
C PRO A 3 -5.79 5.95 -10.79
N GLN A 4 -6.63 5.47 -11.70
CA GLN A 4 -7.79 4.63 -11.34
C GLN A 4 -7.38 3.31 -10.65
N TYR A 5 -6.25 2.72 -11.04
CA TYR A 5 -5.74 1.50 -10.42
C TYR A 5 -5.38 1.66 -8.92
N VAL A 6 -5.20 2.89 -8.43
CA VAL A 6 -4.95 3.17 -7.00
C VAL A 6 -6.24 3.10 -6.18
N LYS A 7 -7.40 3.20 -6.85
CA LYS A 7 -8.73 3.21 -6.25
C LYS A 7 -9.40 1.84 -6.31
N ASP A 8 -9.18 1.12 -7.41
CA ASP A 8 -9.89 -0.13 -7.69
C ASP A 8 -9.22 -1.37 -7.07
N HIS A 9 -7.97 -1.25 -6.61
CA HIS A 9 -7.17 -2.39 -6.13
C HIS A 9 -6.44 -2.10 -4.82
N PRO A 10 -6.21 -3.12 -3.97
CA PRO A 10 -5.32 -3.00 -2.82
C PRO A 10 -3.90 -2.61 -3.24
N ILE A 11 -3.24 -1.79 -2.42
CA ILE A 11 -1.87 -1.34 -2.68
C ILE A 11 -0.90 -2.20 -1.89
N TYR A 12 -0.13 -3.03 -2.60
CA TYR A 12 0.92 -3.85 -2.00
C TYR A 12 2.27 -3.14 -2.07
N TYR A 13 2.82 -2.76 -0.92
CA TYR A 13 4.17 -2.18 -0.85
C TYR A 13 5.21 -3.29 -0.92
N ALA A 14 5.72 -3.54 -2.12
CA ALA A 14 6.71 -4.59 -2.36
C ALA A 14 7.64 -4.22 -3.53
N GLY A 15 8.77 -4.92 -3.60
CA GLY A 15 9.71 -4.85 -4.71
C GLY A 15 10.15 -6.27 -5.08
N PRO A 16 9.85 -6.75 -6.30
CA PRO A 16 10.23 -8.09 -6.71
C PRO A 16 11.74 -8.24 -6.85
N ALA A 17 12.25 -9.41 -6.48
CA ALA A 17 13.55 -9.88 -6.94
C ALA A 17 13.49 -10.25 -8.44
N LYS A 18 14.65 -10.45 -9.06
CA LYS A 18 14.72 -10.93 -10.45
C LYS A 18 13.98 -12.27 -10.59
N THR A 19 13.16 -12.39 -11.64
CA THR A 19 12.41 -13.62 -11.94
C THR A 19 13.34 -14.69 -12.52
N PRO A 20 13.44 -15.88 -11.89
CA PRO A 20 14.17 -17.01 -12.48
C PRO A 20 13.52 -17.49 -13.79
N ALA A 21 14.33 -17.98 -14.72
CA ALA A 21 13.81 -18.52 -15.98
C ALA A 21 12.84 -19.68 -15.75
N GLY A 22 11.68 -19.66 -16.40
CA GLY A 22 10.63 -20.67 -16.25
C GLY A 22 9.73 -20.51 -15.02
N TYR A 23 9.96 -19.50 -14.18
CA TYR A 23 9.12 -19.23 -13.01
C TYR A 23 8.20 -18.02 -13.23
N PRO A 24 7.01 -18.00 -12.61
CA PRO A 24 6.06 -16.88 -12.76
C PRO A 24 6.51 -15.60 -12.06
N SER A 25 7.34 -15.70 -11.01
CA SER A 25 7.83 -14.55 -10.24
C SER A 25 9.13 -14.88 -9.55
N GLY A 26 9.98 -13.87 -9.34
CA GLY A 26 11.00 -13.90 -8.29
C GLY A 26 10.37 -13.75 -6.91
N SER A 27 11.18 -13.84 -5.86
CA SER A 27 10.73 -13.57 -4.49
C SER A 27 10.13 -12.15 -4.39
N LEU A 28 8.92 -12.04 -3.83
CA LEU A 28 8.16 -10.78 -3.76
C LEU A 28 7.55 -10.60 -2.35
N GLY A 29 8.41 -10.38 -1.37
CA GLY A 29 7.99 -10.09 0.01
C GLY A 29 7.58 -8.63 0.23
N PRO A 30 6.87 -8.32 1.33
CA PRO A 30 6.46 -6.96 1.66
C PRO A 30 7.65 -6.09 2.07
N THR A 31 7.51 -4.79 1.89
CA THR A 31 8.44 -3.78 2.42
C THR A 31 7.83 -3.03 3.62
N THR A 32 8.66 -2.25 4.33
CA THR A 32 8.22 -1.55 5.56
C THR A 32 7.11 -0.53 5.26
N ALA A 33 5.95 -0.73 5.86
CA ALA A 33 4.75 0.10 5.70
C ALA A 33 4.96 1.54 6.16
N GLY A 34 5.61 1.71 7.33
CA GLY A 34 5.84 2.99 8.00
C GLY A 34 6.46 4.08 7.12
N ARG A 35 7.24 3.70 6.11
CA ARG A 35 7.86 4.67 5.19
C ARG A 35 6.81 5.41 4.34
N MET A 36 5.65 4.81 4.10
CA MET A 36 4.59 5.37 3.24
C MET A 36 3.48 6.09 4.02
N ASP A 37 3.61 6.21 5.35
CA ASP A 37 2.53 6.71 6.20
C ASP A 37 2.09 8.14 5.84
N SER A 38 3.02 9.00 5.43
CA SER A 38 2.75 10.40 5.04
C SER A 38 1.84 10.56 3.82
N TYR A 39 1.63 9.50 3.05
CA TYR A 39 0.78 9.53 1.84
C TYR A 39 -0.66 9.09 2.12
N VAL A 40 -0.94 8.44 3.25
CA VAL A 40 -2.20 7.68 3.43
C VAL A 40 -3.43 8.58 3.45
N ASP A 41 -3.48 9.59 4.32
CA ASP A 41 -4.65 10.50 4.42
C ASP A 41 -4.89 11.24 3.08
N LEU A 42 -3.81 11.66 2.42
CA LEU A 42 -3.89 12.32 1.11
C LEU A 42 -4.48 11.38 0.05
N LEU A 43 -4.03 10.13 -0.03
CA LEU A 43 -4.53 9.19 -1.03
C LEU A 43 -5.99 8.78 -0.74
N GLN A 44 -6.31 8.53 0.52
CA GLN A 44 -7.67 8.13 0.94
C GLN A 44 -8.69 9.27 0.76
N SER A 45 -8.31 10.52 1.02
CA SER A 45 -9.18 11.68 0.72
C SER A 45 -9.54 11.82 -0.76
N HIS A 46 -8.79 11.17 -1.65
CA HIS A 46 -9.08 11.10 -3.09
C HIS A 46 -9.68 9.74 -3.53
N GLY A 47 -10.07 8.91 -2.56
CA GLY A 47 -10.67 7.58 -2.76
C GLY A 47 -9.69 6.48 -3.16
N GLY A 48 -8.38 6.68 -2.96
CA GLY A 48 -7.34 5.71 -3.27
C GLY A 48 -6.65 5.15 -2.04
N SER A 49 -5.91 4.05 -2.18
CA SER A 49 -5.17 3.44 -1.07
C SER A 49 -6.05 3.07 0.14
N MET A 50 -7.28 2.61 -0.16
CA MET A 50 -8.25 2.21 0.86
C MET A 50 -7.87 0.90 1.56
N ILE A 51 -7.09 0.04 0.91
CA ILE A 51 -6.57 -1.21 1.48
C ILE A 51 -5.08 -1.27 1.17
N MET A 52 -4.25 -1.39 2.21
CA MET A 52 -2.79 -1.40 2.09
C MET A 52 -2.18 -2.68 2.66
N LEU A 53 -1.33 -3.35 1.89
CA LEU A 53 -0.62 -4.56 2.31
C LEU A 53 0.89 -4.30 2.38
N ALA A 54 1.50 -4.58 3.53
CA ALA A 54 2.92 -4.36 3.78
C ALA A 54 3.37 -5.08 5.07
N LYS A 55 4.57 -4.76 5.59
CA LYS A 55 5.04 -5.26 6.89
C LYS A 55 5.46 -4.16 7.85
N GLY A 56 5.43 -4.49 9.13
CA GLY A 56 5.89 -3.61 10.21
C GLY A 56 4.82 -2.63 10.68
N ASN A 57 4.98 -2.18 11.92
CA ASN A 57 4.06 -1.29 12.60
C ASN A 57 4.00 0.07 11.88
N ARG A 58 2.88 0.78 12.03
CA ARG A 58 2.63 2.09 11.42
C ARG A 58 2.40 3.14 12.49
N SER A 59 2.53 4.41 12.10
CA SER A 59 2.28 5.55 12.97
C SER A 59 0.78 5.80 13.18
N GLN A 60 0.45 6.55 14.23
CA GLN A 60 -0.93 6.92 14.59
C GLN A 60 -1.68 7.61 13.45
N GLN A 61 -0.97 8.37 12.60
CA GLN A 61 -1.58 9.05 11.44
C GLN A 61 -2.33 8.10 10.51
N VAL A 62 -1.89 6.84 10.41
CA VAL A 62 -2.53 5.84 9.56
C VAL A 62 -3.80 5.32 10.21
N THR A 63 -3.76 5.06 11.52
CA THR A 63 -4.95 4.71 12.30
C THR A 63 -6.02 5.79 12.14
N ASP A 64 -5.63 7.06 12.28
CA ASP A 64 -6.54 8.20 12.18
C ASP A 64 -7.11 8.34 10.75
N ALA A 65 -6.28 8.18 9.72
CA ALA A 65 -6.70 8.21 8.32
C ALA A 65 -7.68 7.06 8.01
N CYS A 66 -7.35 5.83 8.39
CA CYS A 66 -8.23 4.68 8.18
C CYS A 66 -9.57 4.86 8.90
N HIS A 67 -9.58 5.37 10.13
CA HIS A 67 -10.81 5.69 10.85
C HIS A 67 -11.64 6.78 10.16
N LYS A 68 -10.99 7.82 9.63
CA LYS A 68 -11.64 8.95 8.94
C LYS A 68 -12.24 8.55 7.58
N HIS A 69 -11.56 7.70 6.82
CA HIS A 69 -11.95 7.39 5.43
C HIS A 69 -12.54 5.99 5.23
N GLY A 70 -12.51 5.13 6.26
CA GLY A 70 -12.98 3.74 6.17
C GLY A 70 -11.98 2.81 5.47
N GLY A 71 -10.68 3.05 5.66
CA GLY A 71 -9.59 2.25 5.10
C GLY A 71 -9.09 1.12 6.01
N PHE A 72 -8.22 0.27 5.47
CA PHE A 72 -7.57 -0.87 6.12
C PHE A 72 -6.06 -0.92 5.85
#